data_AF-A0A3R7TK75-F1
#
_entry.id   AF-A0A3R7TK75-F1
#
_cell.length_a   1.000
_cell.length_b   1.000
_cell.length_c   1.000
_cell.angle_alpha   90.00
_cell.angle_beta   90.00
_cell.angle_gamma   90.00
#
_symmetry.space_group_name_H-M   'P 1'
#
loop_
_entity.id
_entity.type
_entity.pdbx_description
1 polymer ?
#
loop_
_entity_poly.entity_id
_entity_poly.type
_entity_poly.pdbx_seq_one_letter_code
_entity_poly.pdbx_strand_id
1 'polypeptide(L)'
;MEKTLLYHYTSLSHLIEIFKTGKVLTSQTEKMLKVKKPGLWFSTNSKWEYSAFKRFNDGKKEFDLNTPEEFEKYIGCARLVTNLNSLFVTFAKYKHKSKVNPLLWDKMAEIGKSKGADPTEWYAIFSPMSINNLDIEVYEDGKWFKLKKENGEFDSELFNRNLEKTFVFKKGKEMEEKMMKEMPKNEEVVEEKVEEVVEEKVEEIVEEKVEEVVEEKVEEIVEEKVEEVTKENTEDEVKSKGVFSRIKNIFKSK
;
A
#
# COMPACT_ATOMS: atom_id res chain seq x y z
N MET A 1 32.64 0.08 3.57
CA MET A 1 31.69 -0.36 2.53
C MET A 1 30.49 0.55 2.62
N GLU A 2 30.15 1.19 1.51
CA GLU A 2 28.91 1.96 1.39
C GLU A 2 27.73 1.01 1.63
N LYS A 3 26.78 1.40 2.49
CA LYS A 3 25.64 0.54 2.79
C LYS A 3 24.67 0.60 1.62
N THR A 4 24.35 -0.55 1.03
CA THR A 4 23.29 -0.63 0.01
C THR A 4 21.95 -0.28 0.64
N LEU A 5 21.26 0.71 0.08
CA LEU A 5 19.91 1.09 0.48
C LEU A 5 18.86 0.31 -0.31
N LEU A 6 17.72 0.11 0.33
CA LEU A 6 16.53 -0.51 -0.23
C LEU A 6 15.35 0.43 -0.06
N TYR A 7 14.50 0.50 -1.08
CA TYR A 7 13.40 1.43 -1.20
C TYR A 7 12.08 0.66 -1.40
N HIS A 8 11.09 0.96 -0.56
CA HIS A 8 9.71 0.50 -0.75
C HIS A 8 8.87 1.72 -1.15
N TYR A 9 8.41 1.73 -2.40
CA TYR A 9 7.62 2.83 -2.96
C TYR A 9 6.13 2.64 -2.64
N THR A 10 5.47 3.71 -2.20
CA THR A 10 4.06 3.68 -1.78
C THR A 10 3.38 5.04 -2.01
N SER A 11 2.08 5.13 -1.76
CA SER A 11 1.32 6.38 -1.83
C SER A 11 1.20 7.04 -0.45
N LEU A 12 0.93 8.35 -0.40
CA LEU A 12 0.66 9.03 0.87
C LEU A 12 -0.59 8.48 1.56
N SER A 13 -1.63 8.13 0.80
CA SER A 13 -2.83 7.48 1.35
C SER A 13 -2.50 6.18 2.09
N HIS A 14 -1.68 5.32 1.49
CA HIS A 14 -1.27 4.06 2.12
C HIS A 14 -0.28 4.31 3.27
N LEU A 15 0.52 5.37 3.22
CA LEU A 15 1.40 5.75 4.33
C LEU A 15 0.61 6.09 5.61
N ILE A 16 -0.59 6.66 5.49
CA ILE A 16 -1.49 6.90 6.64
C ILE A 16 -1.85 5.58 7.31
N GLU A 17 -2.19 4.54 6.55
CA GLU A 17 -2.49 3.20 7.09
C GLU A 17 -1.25 2.55 7.75
N ILE A 18 -0.08 2.73 7.15
CA ILE A 18 1.19 2.25 7.73
C ILE A 18 1.44 2.97 9.07
N PHE A 19 1.15 4.27 9.19
CA PHE A 19 1.23 4.97 10.47
C PHE A 19 0.21 4.44 11.49
N LYS A 20 -1.05 4.21 11.07
CA LYS A 20 -2.10 3.65 11.95
C LYS A 20 -1.70 2.28 12.51
N THR A 21 -1.15 1.41 11.67
CA THR A 21 -0.75 0.04 12.05
C THR A 21 0.65 -0.06 12.67
N GLY A 22 1.48 0.97 12.48
CA GLY A 22 2.89 1.01 12.88
C GLY A 22 3.79 0.03 12.11
N LYS A 23 3.28 -0.58 11.03
CA LYS A 23 3.97 -1.64 10.28
C LYS A 23 3.70 -1.56 8.80
N VAL A 24 4.70 -1.92 8.00
CA VAL A 24 4.56 -2.23 6.59
C VAL A 24 4.27 -3.73 6.47
N LEU A 25 3.13 -4.08 5.88
CA LEU A 25 2.69 -5.46 5.75
C LEU A 25 3.24 -6.12 4.50
N THR A 26 3.38 -7.44 4.53
CA THR A 26 3.67 -8.24 3.32
C THR A 26 2.52 -8.14 2.32
N SER A 27 2.82 -8.34 1.04
CA SER A 27 1.89 -8.25 -0.09
C SER A 27 0.55 -8.92 0.18
N GLN A 28 -0.52 -8.15 0.05
CA GLN A 28 -1.89 -8.65 0.18
C GLN A 28 -2.27 -9.49 -1.03
N THR A 29 -1.88 -9.07 -2.24
CA THR A 29 -2.09 -9.85 -3.47
C THR A 29 -1.51 -11.25 -3.35
N GLU A 30 -0.29 -11.39 -2.80
CA GLU A 30 0.30 -12.71 -2.59
C GLU A 30 -0.47 -13.52 -1.53
N LYS A 31 -1.06 -12.90 -0.51
CA LYS A 31 -1.94 -13.61 0.44
C LYS A 31 -3.23 -14.08 -0.23
N MET A 32 -3.86 -13.23 -1.06
CA MET A 32 -5.07 -13.59 -1.82
C MET A 32 -4.80 -14.77 -2.76
N LEU A 33 -3.62 -14.77 -3.40
CA LEU A 33 -3.12 -15.87 -4.24
C LEU A 33 -2.61 -17.08 -3.43
N LYS A 34 -2.86 -17.12 -2.11
CA LYS A 34 -2.50 -18.21 -1.19
C LYS A 34 -1.01 -18.55 -1.20
N VAL A 35 -0.15 -17.55 -1.45
CA VAL A 35 1.30 -17.71 -1.35
C VAL A 35 1.67 -17.96 0.11
N LYS A 36 2.35 -19.08 0.39
CA LYS A 36 2.67 -19.49 1.75
C LYS A 36 3.56 -18.50 2.51
N LYS A 37 4.41 -17.76 1.79
CA LYS A 37 5.29 -16.74 2.34
C LYS A 37 5.23 -15.49 1.46
N PRO A 38 4.23 -14.61 1.64
CA PRO A 38 4.15 -13.35 0.92
C PRO A 38 5.36 -12.49 1.25
N GLY A 39 5.90 -11.81 0.24
CA GLY A 39 6.99 -10.87 0.35
C GLY A 39 6.49 -9.48 0.76
N LEU A 40 7.27 -8.81 1.60
CA LEU A 40 7.31 -7.35 1.63
C LEU A 40 8.48 -6.92 0.73
N TRP A 41 8.14 -6.19 -0.34
CA TRP A 41 9.02 -5.92 -1.47
C TRP A 41 9.75 -4.58 -1.35
N PHE A 42 11.00 -4.58 -1.76
CA PHE A 42 11.86 -3.41 -1.86
C PHE A 42 12.69 -3.49 -3.14
N SER A 43 13.22 -2.36 -3.58
CA SER A 43 14.12 -2.25 -4.74
C SER A 43 15.43 -1.57 -4.35
N THR A 44 16.53 -1.88 -5.03
CA THR A 44 17.76 -1.06 -4.97
C THR A 44 17.67 0.19 -5.84
N ASN A 45 16.64 0.30 -6.69
CA ASN A 45 16.44 1.47 -7.52
C ASN A 45 16.14 2.69 -6.65
N SER A 46 17.05 3.67 -6.63
CA SER A 46 16.90 4.88 -5.82
C SER A 46 16.13 6.00 -6.54
N LYS A 47 15.77 5.82 -7.82
CA LYS A 47 15.01 6.80 -8.59
C LYS A 47 13.53 6.46 -8.50
N TRP A 48 13.13 5.31 -9.03
CA TRP A 48 11.76 4.82 -9.02
C TRP A 48 11.72 3.33 -9.37
N GLU A 49 10.91 2.55 -8.65
CA GLU A 49 10.65 1.15 -8.98
C GLU A 49 9.39 1.06 -9.85
N TYR A 50 9.58 0.82 -11.16
CA TYR A 50 8.48 0.81 -12.13
C TYR A 50 7.44 -0.30 -11.90
N SER A 51 7.78 -1.35 -11.16
CA SER A 51 6.79 -2.37 -10.75
C SER A 51 5.88 -1.92 -9.60
N ALA A 52 6.20 -0.82 -8.92
CA ALA A 52 5.36 -0.23 -7.87
C ALA A 52 4.19 0.61 -8.42
N PHE A 53 3.85 0.46 -9.71
CA PHE A 53 2.73 1.14 -10.34
C PHE A 53 1.41 0.83 -9.61
N LYS A 54 0.44 1.74 -9.74
CA LYS A 54 -0.90 1.55 -9.19
C LYS A 54 -1.95 1.79 -10.27
N ARG A 55 -2.90 0.88 -10.38
CA ARG A 55 -4.11 1.12 -11.17
C ARG A 55 -4.96 2.16 -10.45
N PHE A 56 -5.46 3.14 -11.18
CA PHE A 56 -6.20 4.27 -10.63
C PHE A 56 -7.40 4.60 -11.52
N ASN A 57 -8.52 4.96 -10.88
CA ASN A 57 -9.72 5.44 -11.55
C ASN A 57 -10.01 6.87 -11.08
N ASP A 58 -10.08 7.81 -12.02
CA ASP A 58 -10.37 9.23 -11.71
C ASP A 58 -11.88 9.56 -11.69
N GLY A 59 -12.73 8.53 -11.76
CA GLY A 59 -14.18 8.61 -11.91
C GLY A 59 -14.65 8.74 -13.36
N LYS A 60 -13.72 8.83 -14.33
CA LYS A 60 -14.03 8.88 -15.77
C LYS A 60 -13.35 7.76 -16.54
N LYS A 61 -12.13 7.42 -16.17
CA LYS A 61 -11.34 6.38 -16.82
C LYS A 61 -10.39 5.70 -15.84
N GLU A 62 -10.04 4.48 -16.21
CA GLU A 62 -9.04 3.69 -15.52
C GLU A 62 -7.68 3.80 -16.25
N PHE A 63 -6.60 3.93 -15.49
CA PHE A 63 -5.24 4.00 -16.02
C PHE A 63 -4.21 3.64 -14.95
N ASP A 64 -2.99 3.30 -15.37
CA ASP A 64 -1.88 3.05 -14.46
C ASP A 64 -1.12 4.34 -14.14
N LEU A 65 -0.84 4.59 -12.86
CA LEU A 65 0.16 5.53 -12.40
C LEU A 65 1.51 4.81 -12.43
N ASN A 66 2.44 5.21 -13.30
CA ASN A 66 3.72 4.50 -13.52
C ASN A 66 4.94 5.34 -13.13
N THR A 67 4.76 6.60 -12.74
CA THR A 67 5.84 7.55 -12.42
C THR A 67 5.63 8.20 -11.05
N PRO A 68 6.70 8.67 -10.38
CA PRO A 68 6.54 9.37 -9.11
C PRO A 68 5.77 10.69 -9.27
N GLU A 69 5.85 11.36 -10.42
CA GLU A 69 5.06 12.57 -10.73
C GLU A 69 3.56 12.27 -10.83
N GLU A 70 3.19 11.15 -11.44
CA GLU A 70 1.79 10.70 -11.49
C GLU A 70 1.30 10.35 -10.08
N PHE A 71 2.11 9.67 -9.27
CA PHE A 71 1.76 9.43 -7.87
C PHE A 71 1.56 10.74 -7.11
N GLU A 72 2.54 11.65 -7.17
CA GLU A 72 2.50 12.97 -6.52
C GLU A 72 1.21 13.74 -6.87
N LYS A 73 0.82 13.73 -8.15
CA LYS A 73 -0.40 14.37 -8.62
C LYS A 73 -1.67 13.70 -8.11
N TYR A 74 -1.75 12.37 -8.17
CA TYR A 74 -3.03 11.67 -7.97
C TYR A 74 -3.26 11.23 -6.53
N ILE A 75 -2.26 10.64 -5.87
CA ILE A 75 -2.39 9.93 -4.59
C ILE A 75 -1.28 10.24 -3.57
N GLY A 76 -0.37 11.15 -3.92
CA GLY A 76 0.85 11.44 -3.19
C GLY A 76 1.88 10.33 -3.34
N CYS A 77 3.16 10.67 -3.35
CA CYS A 77 4.23 9.71 -3.55
C CYS A 77 5.16 9.70 -2.33
N ALA A 78 5.39 8.52 -1.78
CA ALA A 78 6.29 8.31 -0.66
C ALA A 78 7.14 7.06 -0.87
N ARG A 79 8.24 6.97 -0.14
CA ARG A 79 9.03 5.75 -0.04
C ARG A 79 9.56 5.53 1.37
N LEU A 80 9.74 4.26 1.70
CA LEU A 80 10.37 3.81 2.93
C LEU A 80 11.77 3.32 2.59
N VAL A 81 12.76 3.76 3.36
CA VAL A 81 14.18 3.53 3.08
C VAL A 81 14.79 2.75 4.23
N THR A 82 15.60 1.75 3.89
CA THR A 82 16.33 0.96 4.87
C THR A 82 17.65 0.44 4.32
N ASN A 83 18.51 -0.07 5.20
CA ASN A 83 19.76 -0.68 4.79
C ASN A 83 19.55 -2.17 4.48
N LEU A 84 20.14 -2.63 3.38
CA LEU A 84 20.25 -4.05 3.08
C LEU A 84 20.94 -4.77 4.25
N ASN A 85 20.33 -5.85 4.71
CA ASN A 85 20.84 -6.72 5.77
C ASN A 85 20.44 -8.17 5.52
N SER A 86 20.80 -9.08 6.44
CA SER A 86 20.60 -10.53 6.28
C SER A 86 19.14 -11.00 6.23
N LEU A 87 18.18 -10.16 6.61
CA LEU A 87 16.75 -10.49 6.53
C LEU A 87 16.26 -10.51 5.07
N PHE A 88 16.88 -9.71 4.22
CA PHE A 88 16.49 -9.55 2.83
C PHE A 88 16.99 -10.71 1.96
N VAL A 89 16.16 -11.10 1.00
CA VAL A 89 16.50 -12.06 -0.03
C VAL A 89 16.32 -11.40 -1.39
N THR A 90 17.26 -11.65 -2.31
CA THR A 90 17.10 -11.24 -3.71
C THR A 90 15.90 -11.95 -4.32
N PHE A 91 15.35 -11.40 -5.40
CA PHE A 91 14.28 -12.05 -6.14
C PHE A 91 14.63 -13.49 -6.56
N ALA A 92 15.87 -13.73 -6.99
CA ALA A 92 16.36 -15.08 -7.29
C ALA A 92 16.18 -16.06 -6.11
N LYS A 93 16.51 -15.63 -4.88
CA LYS A 93 16.33 -16.44 -3.66
C LYS A 93 14.86 -16.50 -3.24
N TYR A 94 14.08 -15.43 -3.45
CA TYR A 94 12.66 -15.39 -3.17
C TYR A 94 11.93 -16.53 -3.89
N LYS A 95 12.20 -16.73 -5.19
CA LYS A 95 11.57 -17.76 -6.04
C LYS A 95 11.61 -19.17 -5.46
N HIS A 96 12.68 -19.49 -4.73
CA HIS A 96 12.82 -20.78 -4.05
C HIS A 96 12.26 -20.77 -2.61
N LYS A 97 12.37 -19.64 -1.90
CA LYS A 97 11.99 -19.54 -0.49
C LYS A 97 10.50 -19.32 -0.26
N SER A 98 9.82 -18.61 -1.17
CA SER A 98 8.41 -18.22 -1.03
C SER A 98 7.46 -19.41 -1.15
N LYS A 99 7.90 -20.48 -1.83
CA LYS A 99 7.08 -21.64 -2.23
C LYS A 99 5.87 -21.26 -3.08
N VAL A 100 5.96 -20.12 -3.77
CA VAL A 100 4.95 -19.69 -4.72
C VAL A 100 5.04 -20.52 -6.00
N ASN A 101 3.91 -20.66 -6.71
CA ASN A 101 3.88 -21.31 -8.02
C ASN A 101 4.88 -20.60 -8.96
N PRO A 102 5.78 -21.34 -9.64
CA PRO A 102 6.74 -20.77 -10.58
C PRO A 102 6.14 -19.82 -11.61
N LEU A 103 4.98 -20.18 -12.16
CA LEU A 103 4.26 -19.35 -13.13
C LEU A 103 3.91 -17.96 -12.59
N LEU A 104 3.69 -17.83 -11.27
CA LEU A 104 3.34 -16.55 -10.68
C LEU A 104 4.53 -15.59 -10.64
N TRP A 105 5.70 -16.05 -10.21
CA TRP A 105 6.87 -15.18 -10.16
C TRP A 105 7.44 -14.91 -11.55
N ASP A 106 7.26 -15.81 -12.51
CA ASP A 106 7.57 -15.55 -13.92
C ASP A 106 6.70 -14.41 -14.45
N LYS A 107 5.37 -14.53 -14.31
CA LYS A 107 4.42 -13.46 -14.72
C LYS A 107 4.70 -12.14 -14.01
N MET A 108 4.99 -12.16 -12.71
CA MET A 108 5.34 -10.94 -11.95
C MET A 108 6.59 -10.27 -12.52
N ALA A 109 7.63 -11.05 -12.85
CA ALA A 109 8.85 -10.53 -13.45
C ALA A 109 8.62 -10.01 -14.88
N GLU A 110 7.79 -10.68 -15.67
CA GLU A 110 7.41 -10.24 -17.02
C GLU A 110 6.64 -8.92 -16.98
N ILE A 111 5.63 -8.80 -16.10
CA ILE A 111 4.87 -7.57 -15.90
C ILE A 111 5.80 -6.44 -15.46
N GLY A 112 6.65 -6.68 -14.46
CA GLY A 112 7.62 -5.68 -14.00
C GLY A 112 8.52 -5.19 -15.13
N LYS A 113 9.12 -6.12 -15.90
CA LYS A 113 9.95 -5.77 -17.06
C LYS A 113 9.18 -4.98 -18.12
N SER A 114 7.92 -5.33 -18.37
CA SER A 114 7.06 -4.60 -19.32
C SER A 114 6.83 -3.14 -18.92
N LYS A 115 6.90 -2.84 -17.61
CA LYS A 115 6.80 -1.49 -17.04
C LYS A 115 8.14 -0.76 -16.98
N GLY A 116 9.26 -1.45 -17.23
CA GLY A 116 10.62 -0.89 -17.13
C GLY A 116 11.36 -1.24 -15.84
N ALA A 117 10.83 -2.15 -15.01
CA ALA A 117 11.53 -2.61 -13.82
C ALA A 117 12.64 -3.60 -14.15
N ASP A 118 13.67 -3.65 -13.29
CA ASP A 118 14.70 -4.68 -13.30
C ASP A 118 14.52 -5.62 -12.10
N PRO A 119 14.03 -6.86 -12.29
CA PRO A 119 13.85 -7.81 -11.21
C PRO A 119 15.14 -8.21 -10.46
N THR A 120 16.33 -7.87 -10.98
CA THR A 120 17.59 -8.07 -10.25
C THR A 120 17.77 -7.05 -9.12
N GLU A 121 17.06 -5.92 -9.18
CA GLU A 121 17.01 -4.89 -8.13
C GLU A 121 16.04 -5.24 -7.00
N TRP A 122 15.21 -6.28 -7.17
CA TRP A 122 14.16 -6.63 -6.22
C TRP A 122 14.68 -7.47 -5.04
N TYR A 123 14.28 -7.02 -3.85
CA TYR A 123 14.51 -7.69 -2.58
C TYR A 123 13.20 -7.89 -1.84
N ALA A 124 13.10 -8.98 -1.08
CA ALA A 124 11.95 -9.27 -0.25
C ALA A 124 12.36 -9.66 1.17
N ILE A 125 11.47 -9.41 2.11
CA ILE A 125 11.41 -10.11 3.40
C ILE A 125 10.07 -10.82 3.56
N PHE A 126 10.00 -11.86 4.38
CA PHE A 126 8.78 -12.67 4.55
C PHE A 126 7.99 -12.33 5.82
N SER A 127 8.19 -11.13 6.36
CA SER A 127 7.56 -10.67 7.59
C SER A 127 7.28 -9.17 7.51
N PRO A 128 6.22 -8.67 8.18
CA PRO A 128 6.02 -7.24 8.32
C PRO A 128 7.22 -6.53 8.95
N MET A 129 7.46 -5.28 8.57
CA MET A 129 8.51 -4.44 9.16
C MET A 129 7.88 -3.32 9.99
N SER A 130 8.42 -3.03 11.18
CA SER A 130 8.01 -1.84 11.92
C SER A 130 8.46 -0.58 11.19
N ILE A 131 7.57 0.40 11.10
CA ILE A 131 7.88 1.69 10.48
C ILE A 131 9.02 2.43 11.21
N ASN A 132 9.21 2.17 12.51
CA ASN A 132 10.29 2.78 13.30
C ASN A 132 11.70 2.38 12.83
N ASN A 133 11.82 1.32 12.02
CA ASN A 133 13.08 0.86 11.45
C ASN A 133 13.35 1.40 10.04
N LEU A 134 12.49 2.32 9.58
CA LEU A 134 12.49 2.83 8.22
C LEU A 134 12.64 4.36 8.27
N ASP A 135 13.52 4.88 7.42
CA ASP A 135 13.45 6.28 7.05
C ASP A 135 12.29 6.47 6.07
N ILE A 136 11.69 7.64 6.06
CA ILE A 136 10.52 7.95 5.23
C ILE A 136 10.83 9.18 4.40
N GLU A 137 10.58 9.10 3.10
CA GLU A 137 10.75 10.21 2.18
C GLU A 137 9.49 10.43 1.36
N VAL A 138 9.21 11.69 1.03
CA VAL A 138 8.09 12.13 0.19
C VAL A 138 8.66 12.75 -1.08
N TYR A 139 8.03 12.44 -2.21
CA TYR A 139 8.39 13.05 -3.49
C TYR A 139 7.68 14.38 -3.66
N GLU A 140 8.43 15.42 -4.02
CA GLU A 140 7.91 16.73 -4.34
C GLU A 140 8.79 17.36 -5.43
N ASP A 141 8.17 17.84 -6.51
CA ASP A 141 8.83 18.62 -7.57
C ASP A 141 10.14 17.99 -8.09
N GLY A 142 10.11 16.69 -8.37
CA GLY A 142 11.25 15.97 -8.93
C GLY A 142 12.28 15.47 -7.91
N LYS A 143 12.03 15.63 -6.60
CA LYS A 143 13.00 15.36 -5.53
C LYS A 143 12.39 14.60 -4.37
N TRP A 144 13.24 13.84 -3.67
CA TRP A 144 12.89 13.13 -2.43
C TRP A 144 13.28 13.96 -1.21
N PHE A 145 12.33 14.17 -0.31
CA PHE A 145 12.51 14.91 0.94
C PHE A 145 12.24 14.01 2.14
N LYS A 146 13.10 14.07 3.15
CA LYS A 146 12.91 13.31 4.39
C LYS A 146 11.71 13.85 5.16
N LEU A 147 10.82 12.94 5.57
CA LEU A 147 9.64 13.26 6.38
C LEU A 147 9.97 13.42 7.87
N LYS A 148 11.22 13.18 8.24
CA LYS A 148 11.76 13.39 9.58
C LYS A 148 12.75 14.54 9.53
N LYS A 149 12.47 15.59 10.31
CA LYS A 149 13.34 16.76 10.48
C LYS A 149 14.64 16.38 11.18
N GLU A 150 15.64 17.26 11.12
CA GLU A 150 16.95 17.02 11.77
C GLU A 150 16.85 16.81 13.28
N ASN A 151 15.89 17.47 13.94
CA ASN A 151 15.59 17.31 15.37
C ASN A 151 14.83 16.00 15.69
N GLY A 152 14.50 15.20 14.67
CA GLY A 152 13.79 13.94 14.79
C GLY A 152 12.26 14.05 14.78
N GLU A 153 11.70 15.25 14.67
CA GLU A 153 10.26 15.46 14.59
C GLU A 153 9.69 15.08 13.22
N PHE A 154 8.42 14.68 13.21
CA PHE A 154 7.67 14.45 11.98
C PHE A 154 7.40 15.77 11.26
N ASP A 155 7.69 15.84 9.97
CA ASP A 155 7.40 17.00 9.14
C ASP A 155 5.95 16.98 8.64
N SER A 156 5.04 17.39 9.51
CA SER A 156 3.61 17.48 9.17
C SER A 156 3.30 18.50 8.08
N GLU A 157 4.11 19.55 7.94
CA GLU A 157 3.91 20.56 6.90
C GLU A 157 4.22 19.99 5.51
N LEU A 158 5.38 19.32 5.38
CA LEU A 158 5.73 18.58 4.16
C LEU A 158 4.69 17.51 3.82
N PHE A 159 4.25 16.74 4.82
CA PHE A 159 3.24 15.70 4.63
C PHE A 159 1.92 16.28 4.13
N ASN A 160 1.36 17.26 4.85
CA ASN A 160 0.04 17.82 4.56
C ASN A 160 0.02 18.55 3.22
N ARG A 161 1.02 19.37 2.89
CA ARG A 161 1.03 20.06 1.58
C ARG A 161 1.09 19.08 0.41
N ASN A 162 1.79 17.96 0.58
CA ASN A 162 1.86 16.92 -0.45
C ASN A 162 0.58 16.08 -0.53
N LEU A 163 -0.15 15.92 0.57
CA LEU A 163 -1.45 15.27 0.60
C LEU A 163 -2.54 16.17 -0.01
N GLU A 164 -2.58 17.45 0.39
CA GLU A 164 -3.62 18.41 0.01
C GLU A 164 -3.62 18.72 -1.50
N LYS A 165 -2.46 18.63 -2.16
CA LYS A 165 -2.37 18.85 -3.60
C LYS A 165 -2.88 17.68 -4.44
N THR A 166 -3.04 16.49 -3.85
CA THR A 166 -3.44 15.28 -4.57
C THR A 166 -4.85 15.37 -5.15
N PHE A 167 -5.09 14.68 -6.26
CA PHE A 167 -6.42 14.54 -6.84
C PHE A 167 -7.42 13.93 -5.86
N VAL A 168 -7.03 12.84 -5.17
CA VAL A 168 -7.92 12.14 -4.22
C VAL A 168 -8.34 13.03 -3.06
N PHE A 169 -7.41 13.83 -2.49
CA PHE A 169 -7.75 14.74 -1.40
C PHE A 169 -8.73 15.82 -1.84
N LYS A 170 -8.47 16.46 -2.99
CA LYS A 170 -9.35 17.49 -3.55
C LYS A 170 -10.74 16.95 -3.84
N LYS A 171 -10.84 15.75 -4.42
CA LYS A 171 -12.13 15.09 -4.65
C LYS A 171 -12.86 14.76 -3.36
N GLY A 172 -12.16 14.26 -2.35
CA GLY A 172 -12.71 14.03 -1.02
C GLY A 172 -13.32 15.29 -0.42
N LYS A 173 -12.59 16.42 -0.47
CA LYS A 173 -13.07 17.72 0.02
C LYS A 173 -14.29 18.24 -0.74
N GLU A 174 -14.29 18.13 -2.07
CA GLU A 174 -15.46 18.50 -2.88
C GLU A 174 -16.71 17.69 -2.51
N MET A 175 -16.57 16.39 -2.22
CA MET A 175 -17.68 15.53 -1.81
C MET A 175 -18.16 15.89 -0.40
N GLU A 176 -17.24 16.08 0.56
CA GLU A 176 -17.54 16.52 1.92
C GLU A 176 -18.35 17.83 1.93
N GLU A 177 -17.95 18.82 1.14
CA GLU A 177 -18.68 20.09 1.02
C GLU A 177 -20.08 19.94 0.44
N LYS A 178 -20.26 19.05 -0.56
CA LYS A 178 -21.59 18.76 -1.13
C LYS A 178 -22.49 18.11 -0.11
N MET A 179 -21.97 17.11 0.61
CA MET A 179 -22.72 16.43 1.68
C MET A 179 -23.12 17.41 2.78
N MET A 180 -22.24 18.31 3.20
CA MET A 180 -22.58 19.33 4.20
C MET A 180 -23.61 20.36 3.72
N LYS A 181 -23.67 20.66 2.42
CA LYS A 181 -24.69 21.55 1.84
C LYS A 181 -26.05 20.86 1.68
N GLU A 182 -26.05 19.55 1.45
CA GLU A 182 -27.25 18.72 1.25
C GLU A 182 -27.81 18.18 2.57
N MET A 183 -27.05 18.22 3.67
CA MET A 183 -27.56 17.92 5.00
C MET A 183 -28.66 18.93 5.38
N PRO A 184 -29.86 18.47 5.77
CA PRO A 184 -30.91 19.36 6.23
C PRO A 184 -30.40 20.14 7.45
N LYS A 185 -30.56 21.47 7.42
CA LYS A 185 -30.40 22.32 8.61
C LYS A 185 -31.49 21.97 9.61
N ASN A 186 -31.31 20.90 10.38
CA ASN A 186 -32.08 20.73 11.60
C ASN A 186 -31.36 21.55 12.66
N GLU A 187 -31.92 22.72 12.96
CA GLU A 187 -31.62 23.43 14.20
C GLU A 187 -31.95 22.51 15.38
N GLU A 188 -31.08 22.54 16.39
CA GLU A 188 -31.17 21.88 17.71
C GLU A 188 -30.76 20.39 17.85
N VAL A 189 -29.62 20.22 18.57
CA VAL A 189 -29.19 19.06 19.38
C VAL A 189 -28.69 17.85 18.54
N VAL A 190 -27.40 17.54 18.46
CA VAL A 190 -26.51 17.05 19.54
C VAL A 190 -25.04 17.38 19.21
N GLU A 191 -24.41 18.20 20.05
CA GLU A 191 -22.94 18.29 20.19
C GLU A 191 -22.39 16.96 20.74
N GLU A 192 -22.28 15.89 19.92
CA GLU A 192 -21.50 14.68 20.32
C GLU A 192 -21.27 13.62 19.21
N LYS A 193 -21.48 13.90 17.92
CA LYS A 193 -21.36 12.88 16.85
C LYS A 193 -20.44 13.22 15.67
N VAL A 194 -19.45 14.10 15.87
CA VAL A 194 -18.53 14.52 14.80
C VAL A 194 -17.26 13.65 14.70
N GLU A 195 -16.99 12.75 15.65
CA GLU A 195 -15.77 11.92 15.59
C GLU A 195 -15.91 10.58 14.83
N GLU A 196 -17.11 10.12 14.46
CA GLU A 196 -17.28 8.73 13.95
C GLU A 196 -17.59 8.62 12.44
N VAL A 197 -17.99 9.68 11.74
CA VAL A 197 -18.45 9.57 10.33
C VAL A 197 -17.33 9.74 9.30
N VAL A 198 -16.13 10.17 9.72
CA VAL A 198 -14.99 10.38 8.81
C VAL A 198 -14.14 9.10 8.65
N GLU A 199 -14.32 8.09 9.50
CA GLU A 199 -13.56 6.84 9.40
C GLU A 199 -14.15 5.82 8.41
N GLU A 200 -15.46 5.80 8.17
CA GLU A 200 -16.09 4.70 7.40
C GLU A 200 -16.26 4.95 5.89
N LYS A 201 -16.19 6.19 5.38
CA LYS A 201 -16.45 6.47 3.94
C LYS A 201 -15.25 6.81 3.07
N VAL A 202 -14.04 6.80 3.64
CA VAL A 202 -12.80 6.91 2.85
C VAL A 202 -12.24 5.52 2.47
N GLU A 203 -12.77 4.44 3.07
CA GLU A 203 -12.41 3.06 2.67
C GLU A 203 -13.07 2.61 1.35
N GLU A 204 -14.15 3.26 0.88
CA GLU A 204 -14.92 2.78 -0.28
C GLU A 204 -14.68 3.54 -1.61
N ILE A 205 -13.59 4.32 -1.75
CA ILE A 205 -13.28 5.03 -3.02
C ILE A 205 -11.88 4.69 -3.57
N VAL A 206 -11.13 3.74 -2.99
CA VAL A 206 -9.83 3.29 -3.56
C VAL A 206 -9.70 1.76 -3.71
N GLU A 207 -10.73 0.97 -3.44
CA GLU A 207 -10.74 -0.45 -3.79
C GLU A 207 -12.03 -0.82 -4.55
N GLU A 208 -12.11 -0.41 -5.82
CA GLU A 208 -13.04 -1.03 -6.76
C GLU A 208 -12.26 -1.72 -7.89
N LYS A 209 -12.21 -3.06 -7.78
CA LYS A 209 -11.90 -4.07 -8.80
C LYS A 209 -10.50 -4.10 -9.42
N VAL A 210 -9.66 -4.99 -8.86
CA VAL A 210 -8.78 -5.84 -9.68
C VAL A 210 -9.37 -7.25 -9.68
N GLU A 211 -10.57 -7.37 -10.25
CA GLU A 211 -11.23 -8.63 -10.60
C GLU A 211 -11.89 -8.38 -11.97
N GLU A 212 -11.17 -8.69 -13.06
CA GLU A 212 -11.71 -9.03 -14.41
C GLU A 212 -10.68 -8.93 -15.56
N VAL A 213 -9.39 -9.31 -15.42
CA VAL A 213 -8.56 -9.53 -16.64
C VAL A 213 -7.52 -10.67 -16.52
N VAL A 214 -7.67 -11.59 -15.57
CA VAL A 214 -6.78 -12.77 -15.50
C VAL A 214 -7.54 -14.11 -15.43
N GLU A 215 -8.87 -14.10 -15.24
CA GLU A 215 -9.66 -15.33 -15.25
C GLU A 215 -10.03 -15.80 -16.68
N GLU A 216 -10.37 -14.89 -17.60
CA GLU A 216 -10.83 -15.30 -18.95
C GLU A 216 -9.77 -15.95 -19.87
N LYS A 217 -8.47 -15.96 -19.52
CA LYS A 217 -7.44 -16.64 -20.33
C LYS A 217 -6.70 -17.76 -19.62
N VAL A 218 -7.13 -18.14 -18.42
CA VAL A 218 -6.60 -19.33 -17.72
C VAL A 218 -7.69 -20.39 -17.54
N GLU A 219 -8.98 -20.01 -17.62
CA GLU A 219 -10.09 -20.97 -17.58
C GLU A 219 -10.20 -21.85 -18.85
N GLU A 220 -9.75 -21.39 -20.03
CA GLU A 220 -9.84 -22.20 -21.26
C GLU A 220 -8.78 -23.33 -21.35
N ILE A 221 -7.83 -23.43 -20.41
CA ILE A 221 -6.71 -24.42 -20.50
C ILE A 221 -6.78 -25.49 -19.39
N VAL A 222 -7.74 -25.44 -18.45
CA VAL A 222 -7.79 -26.40 -17.32
C VAL A 222 -9.14 -27.12 -17.17
N GLU A 223 -10.04 -27.04 -18.16
CA GLU A 223 -11.28 -27.85 -18.17
C GLU A 223 -11.13 -29.29 -18.68
N GLU A 224 -9.92 -29.72 -19.06
CA GLU A 224 -9.70 -31.11 -19.45
C GLU A 224 -8.66 -31.80 -18.56
N LYS A 225 -8.97 -31.93 -17.26
CA LYS A 225 -8.83 -33.20 -16.51
C LYS A 225 -8.99 -33.05 -15.00
N VAL A 226 -9.64 -34.08 -14.47
CA VAL A 226 -9.67 -34.57 -13.08
C VAL A 226 -10.89 -34.15 -12.26
N GLU A 227 -11.92 -34.99 -12.45
CA GLU A 227 -12.94 -35.36 -11.48
C GLU A 227 -12.35 -35.67 -10.09
N GLU A 228 -13.20 -35.44 -9.08
CA GLU A 228 -13.36 -36.23 -7.85
C GLU A 228 -12.86 -35.65 -6.51
N VAL A 229 -13.75 -35.76 -5.50
CA VAL A 229 -13.54 -35.84 -4.04
C VAL A 229 -13.78 -34.58 -3.15
N THR A 230 -15.08 -34.39 -2.85
CA THR A 230 -15.76 -34.21 -1.53
C THR A 230 -15.22 -33.33 -0.37
N LYS A 231 -16.02 -32.29 -0.07
CA LYS A 231 -16.83 -31.97 1.15
C LYS A 231 -16.24 -31.86 2.59
N GLU A 232 -16.74 -30.79 3.25
CA GLU A 232 -17.18 -30.59 4.66
C GLU A 232 -16.46 -29.56 5.58
N ASN A 233 -17.19 -28.48 5.89
CA ASN A 233 -17.66 -27.97 7.21
C ASN A 233 -16.61 -27.67 8.32
N THR A 234 -16.67 -26.63 9.17
CA THR A 234 -17.72 -25.68 9.58
C THR A 234 -17.10 -24.54 10.41
N GLU A 235 -17.89 -23.46 10.53
CA GLU A 235 -17.86 -22.26 11.38
C GLU A 235 -17.36 -22.40 12.83
N ASP A 236 -16.80 -21.31 13.40
CA ASP A 236 -17.44 -20.63 14.55
C ASP A 236 -16.76 -19.32 15.00
N GLU A 237 -17.55 -18.54 15.72
CA GLU A 237 -17.60 -17.09 15.83
C GLU A 237 -17.06 -16.54 17.20
N VAL A 238 -16.99 -15.19 17.32
CA VAL A 238 -17.19 -14.35 18.53
C VAL A 238 -16.00 -13.60 19.20
N LYS A 239 -15.94 -12.31 18.87
CA LYS A 239 -15.94 -11.06 19.67
C LYS A 239 -15.11 -10.94 20.99
N SER A 240 -14.27 -9.90 21.05
CA SER A 240 -14.55 -8.62 21.77
C SER A 240 -13.33 -7.97 22.47
N LYS A 241 -13.40 -6.63 22.53
CA LYS A 241 -12.79 -5.66 23.46
C LYS A 241 -11.60 -4.85 22.95
N GLY A 242 -11.90 -3.57 22.71
CA GLY A 242 -11.03 -2.54 22.17
C GLY A 242 -10.02 -1.95 23.14
N VAL A 243 -9.09 -1.16 22.58
CA VAL A 243 -8.05 -0.43 23.31
C VAL A 243 -7.67 0.85 22.53
N PHE A 244 -8.59 1.82 22.42
CA PHE A 244 -8.23 3.20 22.04
C PHE A 244 -7.87 4.03 23.28
N SER A 245 -6.78 3.66 23.95
CA SER A 245 -6.16 4.52 24.98
C SER A 245 -4.66 4.73 24.79
N ARG A 246 -4.06 4.29 23.67
CA ARG A 246 -2.59 4.16 23.57
C ARG A 246 -1.88 5.08 22.57
N ILE A 247 -2.61 5.96 21.85
CA ILE A 247 -2.02 6.84 20.82
C ILE A 247 -1.05 7.89 21.40
N LYS A 248 -1.05 8.15 22.72
CA LYS A 248 -0.12 9.10 23.34
C LYS A 248 1.31 8.60 23.61
N ASN A 249 1.61 7.31 23.45
CA ASN A 249 2.87 6.74 23.96
C ASN A 249 3.90 6.30 22.88
N ILE A 250 3.66 6.53 21.59
CA ILE A 250 4.57 6.03 20.54
C ILE A 250 5.83 6.92 20.36
N PHE A 251 5.81 8.17 20.84
CA PHE A 251 6.96 9.10 20.73
C PHE A 251 7.73 9.35 22.04
N LYS A 252 7.80 8.36 22.94
CA LYS A 252 8.74 8.39 24.07
C LYS A 252 9.38 7.03 24.34
N SER A 253 10.56 6.80 23.78
CA SER A 253 11.75 6.47 24.59
C SER A 253 13.02 6.42 23.74
N LYS A 254 13.98 7.24 24.18
CA LYS A 254 15.46 7.15 24.12
C LYS A 254 16.12 6.24 23.09
#